data_AF-A0A2J5P6X7-F1
#
_entry.id   AF-A0A2J5P6X7-F1
#
_cell.length_a   1.000
_cell.length_b   1.000
_cell.length_c   1.000
_cell.angle_alpha   90.00
_cell.angle_beta   90.00
_cell.angle_gamma   90.00
#
_symmetry.space_group_name_H-M   'P 1'
#
loop_
_entity.id
_entity.type
_entity.pdbx_description
1 polymer ?
#
loop_
_entity_poly.entity_id
_entity_poly.type
_entity_poly.pdbx_seq_one_letter_code
_entity_poly.pdbx_strand_id
1 'polypeptide(L)' 'IPSLRNDIEGKNDIDGMTKMLGSALKPIPVDETLLAYLEPKQRLEFIKQWRTAAAK' A
#
# COMPACT_ATOMS: atom_id res chain seq x y z
N ILE A 1 9.36 -10.78 4.51
CA ILE A 1 8.03 -10.30 4.08
C ILE A 1 7.01 -11.03 4.93
N PRO A 2 6.04 -10.34 5.56
CA PRO A 2 5.00 -10.97 6.36
C PRO A 2 4.16 -11.95 5.55
N SER A 3 3.66 -13.01 6.19
CA SER A 3 2.75 -13.95 5.52
C SER A 3 1.39 -13.32 5.26
N LEU A 4 0.81 -13.56 4.08
CA LEU A 4 -0.59 -13.23 3.74
C LEU A 4 -1.54 -14.42 3.92
N ARG A 5 -1.01 -15.63 4.16
CA ARG A 5 -1.83 -16.84 4.30
C ARG A 5 -2.46 -16.89 5.70
N ASN A 6 -3.71 -17.33 5.76
CA ASN A 6 -4.48 -17.45 7.00
C ASN A 6 -4.16 -18.72 7.80
N ASP A 7 -3.35 -19.63 7.26
CA ASP A 7 -2.95 -20.89 7.89
C ASP A 7 -1.56 -20.82 8.56
N ILE A 8 -1.04 -19.61 8.73
CA ILE A 8 0.23 -19.33 9.39
C ILE A 8 -0.06 -18.42 10.59
N GLU A 9 0.29 -18.90 11.78
CA GLU A 9 0.15 -18.14 13.02
C GLU A 9 1.47 -17.46 13.41
N GLY A 10 1.37 -16.32 14.10
CA GLY A 10 2.53 -15.65 14.68
C GLY A 10 2.38 -14.14 14.81
N LYS A 11 3.52 -13.45 14.91
CA LYS A 11 3.60 -11.98 14.92
C LYS A 11 3.93 -11.39 13.54
N ASN A 12 4.34 -12.23 12.59
CA ASN A 12 4.87 -11.83 11.28
C ASN A 12 3.96 -12.33 10.13
N ASP A 13 2.66 -12.34 10.40
CA ASP A 13 1.56 -12.50 9.44
C ASP A 13 0.65 -11.25 9.49
N ILE A 14 -0.32 -11.14 8.58
CA ILE A 14 -1.21 -9.96 8.51
C ILE A 14 -1.95 -9.76 9.83
N ASP A 15 -2.47 -10.81 10.47
CA ASP A 15 -3.31 -10.68 11.66
C ASP A 15 -2.48 -10.21 12.86
N GLY A 16 -1.30 -10.82 13.05
CA GLY A 16 -0.33 -10.44 14.06
C GLY A 16 0.17 -9.01 13.88
N MET A 17 0.42 -8.59 12.63
CA MET A 17 0.79 -7.20 12.32
C MET A 17 -0.35 -6.22 12.49
N THR A 18 -1.56 -6.59 12.07
CA THR A 18 -2.78 -5.76 12.21
C THR A 18 -3.09 -5.51 13.67
N LYS A 19 -2.94 -6.53 14.52
CA LYS A 19 -3.08 -6.40 15.96
C LYS A 19 -2.02 -5.49 16.58
N MET A 20 -0.79 -5.53 16.07
CA MET A 20 0.34 -4.75 16.62
C MET A 20 0.32 -3.29 16.20
N LEU A 21 -0.04 -3.00 14.95
CA LEU A 21 0.13 -1.69 14.32
C LEU A 21 -1.20 -0.97 14.05
N GLY A 22 -2.32 -1.69 14.03
CA GLY A 22 -3.66 -1.13 13.88
C GLY A 22 -3.74 -0.14 12.71
N SER A 23 -4.16 1.09 13.01
CA SER A 23 -4.36 2.17 12.03
C SER A 23 -3.08 2.71 11.38
N ALA A 24 -1.90 2.34 11.90
CA ALA A 24 -0.61 2.70 11.29
C ALA A 24 -0.37 1.92 9.99
N LEU A 25 -0.99 0.75 9.83
CA LEU A 25 -0.97 0.03 8.56
C LEU A 25 -1.88 0.71 7.54
N LYS A 26 -1.33 0.90 6.34
CA LYS A 26 -2.04 1.41 5.16
C LYS A 26 -1.96 0.38 4.03
N PRO A 27 -2.72 -0.74 4.13
CA PRO A 27 -2.70 -1.77 3.09
C PRO A 27 -3.26 -1.21 1.79
N ILE A 28 -2.71 -1.69 0.67
CA ILE A 28 -3.23 -1.40 -0.66
C ILE A 28 -4.16 -2.56 -1.03
N PRO A 29 -5.49 -2.36 -1.08
CA PRO A 29 -6.40 -3.42 -1.45
C PRO A 29 -6.23 -3.78 -2.93
N VAL A 30 -6.42 -5.07 -3.23
CA VAL A 30 -6.44 -5.57 -4.61
C VAL A 30 -7.89 -5.85 -4.97
N ASP A 31 -8.60 -4.80 -5.37
CA ASP A 31 -9.98 -4.84 -5.83
C ASP A 31 -10.18 -3.90 -7.04
N GLU A 32 -11.41 -3.78 -7.53
CA GLU A 32 -11.74 -2.97 -8.72
C GLU A 32 -11.39 -1.49 -8.57
N THR A 33 -11.28 -0.97 -7.33
CA THR A 33 -10.89 0.42 -7.08
C THR A 33 -9.44 0.71 -7.47
N LEU A 34 -8.59 -0.32 -7.57
CA LEU A 34 -7.19 -0.20 -8.00
C LEU A 34 -7.07 0.36 -9.42
N LEU A 35 -8.03 0.05 -10.31
CA LEU A 35 -8.01 0.51 -11.71
C LEU A 35 -7.99 2.04 -11.80
N ALA A 36 -8.66 2.74 -10.88
CA ALA A 36 -8.65 4.20 -10.83
C ALA A 36 -7.25 4.76 -10.56
N TYR A 37 -6.41 4.06 -9.78
CA TYR A 37 -5.05 4.46 -9.46
C TYR A 37 -4.02 4.10 -10.56
N LEU A 38 -4.42 3.32 -11.57
CA LEU A 38 -3.57 2.93 -12.70
C LEU A 38 -3.69 3.87 -13.91
N GLU A 39 -4.58 4.87 -13.84
CA GLU A 39 -4.75 5.90 -14.86
C GLU A 39 -3.41 6.58 -15.21
N PRO A 40 -2.85 6.37 -16.42
CA PRO A 40 -1.50 6.84 -16.75
C PRO A 40 -1.33 8.35 -16.62
N LYS A 41 -2.39 9.11 -16.92
CA LYS A 41 -2.39 10.57 -16.81
C LYS A 41 -2.23 11.03 -15.36
N GLN A 42 -2.96 10.43 -14.41
CA GLN A 42 -2.86 10.78 -13.00
C GLN A 42 -1.47 10.45 -12.44
N ARG A 43 -0.91 9.29 -12.84
CA ARG A 43 0.46 8.88 -12.48
C ARG A 43 1.50 9.88 -12.96
N LEU A 44 1.39 10.35 -14.21
CA LEU A 44 2.32 11.34 -14.78
C LEU A 44 2.26 12.68 -14.03
N GLU A 45 1.05 13.18 -13.74
CA GLU A 45 0.88 14.44 -13.00
C GLU A 45 1.46 14.35 -11.58
N PHE A 46 1.24 13.24 -10.87
CA PHE A 46 1.86 13.02 -9.57
C PHE A 46 3.39 13.00 -9.63
N ILE A 47 3.98 12.33 -10.63
CA ILE A 47 5.44 12.30 -10.81
C ILE A 47 6.00 13.70 -11.09
N LYS A 48 5.31 14.53 -11.88
CA LYS A 48 5.72 15.93 -12.11
C LYS A 48 5.71 16.72 -10.81
N GLN A 49 4.62 16.67 -10.05
CA GLN A 49 4.49 17.35 -8.75
C GLN A 49 5.60 16.90 -7.78
N TRP A 50 5.86 15.59 -7.70
CA TRP A 50 6.91 15.05 -6.86
C TRP A 50 8.29 15.57 -7.27
N ARG A 51 8.63 15.60 -8.57
CA ARG A 51 9.90 16.16 -9.06
C ARG A 51 10.04 17.64 -8.72
N THR A 52 8.98 18.43 -8.90
CA THR A 52 8.96 19.86 -8.55
C THR A 52 9.17 20.07 -7.05
N ALA A 53 8.49 19.29 -6.20
CA ALA A 53 8.58 19.43 -4.74
C ALA A 53 9.90 18.88 -4.17
N ALA A 54 10.44 17.82 -4.76
CA ALA A 54 11.67 17.17 -4.30
C ALA A 54 12.95 17.91 -4.74
N ALA A 55 12.84 18.94 -5.60
CA ALA A 55 13.91 19.82 -6.07
C ALA A 55 15.27 19.09 -6.26
N LYS A 56 15.26 18.05 -7.09
CA LYS A 56 16.46 17.55 -7.79
C LYS A 56 16.58 18.24 -9.13
#